data_AF-A0A970WH54-F1
#
_entry.id   AF-A0A970WH54-F1
#
_cell.length_a   1.000
_cell.length_b   1.000
_cell.length_c   1.000
_cell.angle_alpha   90.00
_cell.angle_beta   90.00
_cell.angle_gamma   90.00
#
_symmetry.space_group_name_H-M   'P 1'
#
loop_
_entity.id
_entity.type
_entity.pdbx_description
1 polymer ?
#
loop_
_entity_poly.entity_id
_entity_poly.type
_entity_poly.pdbx_seq_one_letter_code
_entity_poly.pdbx_strand_id
1 'polypeptide(L)'
;MGGKQRKQTKSTTKPRSGSAELDRRLAIEAAERMRRGEKPTRDQAAALRRVEKRRDDDLRAEHYGSVPRATWRAWSGHLAHKTLDDLADRFGMPVQGATIDVEAVVRWLYGFLREVDVPGDDGEADTSSLELIRHWRAKREELKYLHEAEQTVSLADVERGFAVIAEIFRSAGEAVRSEYGDAAGKILMNCWQDVRDRLDVMFAVKVE
;
A
#
# COMPACT_ATOMS: atom_id res chain seq x y z
N MET A 1 12.61 -21.24 41.89
CA MET A 1 12.56 -22.27 40.85
C MET A 1 11.13 -22.40 40.37
N GLY A 2 10.82 -21.94 39.15
CA GLY A 2 9.47 -22.02 38.57
C GLY A 2 9.60 -22.28 37.08
N GLY A 3 9.43 -23.54 36.67
CA GLY A 3 9.57 -23.98 35.28
C GLY A 3 8.40 -23.53 34.43
N LYS A 4 8.66 -22.73 33.40
CA LYS A 4 7.68 -22.38 32.37
C LYS A 4 7.47 -23.58 31.44
N GLN A 5 6.26 -24.13 31.42
CA GLN A 5 5.84 -25.12 30.45
C GLN A 5 5.79 -24.50 29.03
N ARG A 6 6.62 -25.04 28.13
CA ARG A 6 6.56 -24.75 26.69
C ARG A 6 5.25 -25.32 26.10
N LYS A 7 4.42 -24.44 25.53
CA LYS A 7 3.22 -24.83 24.77
C LYS A 7 3.65 -25.59 23.51
N GLN A 8 3.15 -26.82 23.36
CA GLN A 8 3.32 -27.62 22.16
C GLN A 8 2.57 -26.99 20.99
N THR A 9 3.29 -26.67 19.93
CA THR A 9 2.74 -26.28 18.63
C THR A 9 2.14 -27.52 17.97
N LYS A 10 0.83 -27.51 17.71
CA LYS A 10 0.16 -28.57 16.95
C LYS A 10 0.63 -28.51 15.51
N SER A 11 1.43 -29.50 15.09
CA SER A 11 1.83 -29.65 13.69
C SER A 11 0.61 -30.06 12.84
N THR A 12 0.22 -29.20 11.92
CA THR A 12 -0.75 -29.50 10.85
C THR A 12 -0.09 -30.42 9.84
N THR A 13 0.04 -31.70 10.20
CA THR A 13 0.59 -32.74 9.32
C THR A 13 -0.42 -33.05 8.23
N LYS A 14 -0.06 -32.74 6.98
CA LYS A 14 -0.82 -33.09 5.77
C LYS A 14 -1.04 -34.62 5.75
N PRO A 15 -2.28 -35.12 5.60
CA PRO A 15 -2.55 -36.56 5.68
C PRO A 15 -1.88 -37.30 4.52
N ARG A 16 -1.20 -38.41 4.83
CA ARG A 16 -0.61 -39.34 3.84
C ARG A 16 -1.70 -39.78 2.85
N SER A 17 -1.39 -39.84 1.55
CA SER A 17 -2.37 -40.02 0.46
C SER A 17 -3.29 -41.23 0.65
N GLY A 18 -2.79 -42.35 1.20
CA GLY A 18 -3.60 -43.54 1.49
C GLY A 18 -4.70 -43.36 2.55
N SER A 19 -4.49 -42.49 3.53
CA SER A 19 -5.53 -42.18 4.55
C SER A 19 -6.66 -41.32 3.99
N ALA A 20 -6.35 -40.43 3.04
CA ALA A 20 -7.35 -39.61 2.39
C ALA A 20 -8.25 -40.43 1.43
N GLU A 21 -7.71 -41.47 0.81
CA GLU A 21 -8.48 -42.35 -0.08
C GLU A 21 -9.41 -43.30 0.70
N LEU A 22 -8.95 -43.83 1.84
CA LEU A 22 -9.79 -44.60 2.77
C LEU A 22 -10.94 -43.76 3.34
N ASP A 23 -10.67 -42.51 3.73
CA ASP A 23 -11.69 -41.58 4.21
C ASP A 23 -12.75 -41.28 3.13
N ARG A 24 -12.35 -41.17 1.85
CA ARG A 24 -13.29 -40.99 0.73
C ARG A 24 -14.19 -42.22 0.54
N ARG A 25 -13.63 -43.43 0.59
CA ARG A 25 -14.41 -44.67 0.45
C ARG A 25 -15.44 -44.80 1.57
N LEU A 26 -15.03 -44.60 2.82
CA LEU A 26 -15.94 -44.63 3.97
C LEU A 26 -17.00 -43.52 3.94
N ALA A 27 -16.67 -42.34 3.41
CA ALA A 27 -17.63 -41.25 3.25
C ALA A 27 -18.68 -41.55 2.15
N ILE A 28 -18.29 -42.18 1.05
CA ILE A 28 -19.21 -42.62 -0.02
C ILE A 28 -20.19 -43.67 0.55
N GLU A 29 -19.68 -44.68 1.25
CA GLU A 29 -20.52 -45.70 1.90
C GLU A 29 -21.47 -45.09 2.94
N ALA A 30 -21.01 -44.09 3.71
CA ALA A 30 -21.84 -43.35 4.65
C ALA A 30 -23.01 -42.64 3.94
N ALA A 31 -22.70 -41.95 2.84
CA ALA A 31 -23.69 -41.21 2.06
C ALA A 31 -24.73 -42.15 1.40
N GLU A 32 -24.29 -43.30 0.89
CA GLU A 32 -25.18 -44.31 0.32
C GLU A 32 -26.11 -44.97 1.36
N ARG A 33 -25.61 -45.20 2.58
CA ARG A 33 -26.44 -45.69 3.69
C ARG A 33 -27.47 -44.66 4.11
N MET A 34 -27.09 -43.38 4.22
CA MET A 34 -28.03 -42.29 4.51
C MET A 34 -29.12 -42.15 3.45
N ARG A 35 -28.78 -42.27 2.16
CA ARG A 35 -29.75 -42.25 1.05
C ARG A 35 -30.75 -43.40 1.10
N ARG A 36 -30.34 -44.56 1.61
CA ARG A 36 -31.19 -45.73 1.85
C ARG A 36 -31.97 -45.68 3.17
N GLY A 37 -31.81 -44.62 3.97
CA GLY A 37 -32.46 -44.48 5.28
C GLY A 37 -31.78 -45.26 6.42
N GLU A 38 -30.62 -45.86 6.17
CA GLU A 38 -29.85 -46.61 7.16
C GLU A 38 -28.91 -45.69 7.95
N LYS A 39 -28.68 -46.00 9.23
CA LYS A 39 -27.74 -45.24 10.08
C LYS A 39 -26.29 -45.63 9.73
N PRO A 40 -25.40 -44.67 9.39
CA PRO A 40 -23.99 -44.94 9.18
C PRO A 40 -23.30 -45.42 10.46
N THR A 41 -22.25 -46.21 10.31
CA THR A 41 -21.38 -46.55 11.45
C THR A 41 -20.63 -45.32 11.95
N ARG A 42 -20.13 -45.37 13.20
CA ARG A 42 -19.40 -44.25 13.82
C ARG A 42 -18.19 -43.79 12.99
N ASP A 43 -17.45 -44.74 12.41
CA ASP A 43 -16.26 -44.44 11.62
C ASP A 43 -16.61 -43.86 10.25
N GLN A 44 -17.69 -44.35 9.63
CA GLN A 44 -18.25 -43.81 8.38
C GLN A 44 -18.79 -42.38 8.58
N ALA A 45 -19.51 -42.11 9.67
CA ALA A 45 -19.99 -40.78 10.00
C ALA A 45 -18.84 -39.80 10.29
N ALA A 46 -17.78 -40.26 10.96
CA ALA A 46 -16.59 -39.45 11.21
C ALA A 46 -15.80 -39.16 9.93
N ALA A 47 -15.68 -40.13 9.02
CA ALA A 47 -15.05 -39.95 7.71
C ALA A 47 -15.83 -38.97 6.83
N LEU A 48 -17.16 -39.09 6.78
CA LEU A 48 -18.03 -38.17 6.05
C LEU A 48 -17.84 -36.71 6.53
N ARG A 49 -17.88 -36.48 7.84
CA ARG A 49 -17.63 -35.13 8.41
C ARG A 49 -16.25 -34.58 8.05
N ARG A 50 -15.21 -35.42 7.99
CA ARG A 50 -13.85 -34.98 7.59
C ARG A 50 -13.79 -34.58 6.13
N VAL A 51 -14.47 -35.33 5.24
CA VAL A 51 -14.52 -35.04 3.81
C VAL A 51 -15.35 -33.79 3.54
N GLU A 52 -16.51 -33.65 4.16
CA GLU A 52 -17.36 -32.44 4.08
C GLU A 52 -16.60 -31.21 4.56
N LYS A 53 -15.93 -31.29 5.72
CA LYS A 53 -15.13 -30.18 6.23
C LYS A 53 -14.03 -29.76 5.24
N ARG A 54 -13.32 -30.72 4.64
CA ARG A 54 -12.29 -30.41 3.62
C ARG A 54 -12.89 -29.75 2.39
N ARG A 55 -14.03 -30.25 1.91
CA ARG A 55 -14.73 -29.66 0.77
C ARG A 55 -15.15 -28.22 1.07
N ASP A 56 -15.65 -27.96 2.27
CA ASP A 56 -16.02 -26.62 2.71
C ASP A 56 -14.79 -25.71 2.87
N ASP A 57 -13.67 -26.25 3.34
CA ASP A 57 -12.39 -25.54 3.41
C ASP A 57 -11.90 -25.17 2.00
N ASP A 58 -11.96 -26.09 1.04
CA ASP A 58 -11.57 -25.88 -0.36
C ASP A 58 -12.48 -24.86 -1.05
N LEU A 59 -13.81 -24.96 -0.86
CA LEU A 59 -14.78 -24.00 -1.39
C LEU A 59 -14.59 -22.61 -0.78
N ARG A 60 -14.25 -22.52 0.51
CA ARG A 60 -13.91 -21.24 1.15
C ARG A 60 -12.64 -20.67 0.55
N ALA A 61 -11.60 -21.49 0.35
CA ALA A 61 -10.36 -21.04 -0.28
C ALA A 61 -10.60 -20.48 -1.70
N GLU A 62 -11.40 -21.18 -2.51
CA GLU A 62 -11.81 -20.72 -3.83
C GLU A 62 -12.58 -19.39 -3.77
N HIS A 63 -13.54 -19.29 -2.83
CA HIS A 63 -14.32 -18.07 -2.65
C HIS A 63 -13.45 -16.87 -2.25
N TYR A 64 -12.45 -17.08 -1.39
CA TYR A 64 -11.50 -16.03 -0.99
C TYR A 64 -10.50 -15.67 -2.09
N GLY A 65 -10.23 -16.56 -3.05
CA GLY A 65 -9.36 -16.27 -4.19
C GLY A 65 -9.97 -15.36 -5.26
N SER A 66 -11.30 -15.15 -5.25
CA SER A 66 -11.99 -14.35 -6.26
C SER A 66 -13.14 -13.53 -5.68
N VAL A 67 -12.86 -12.70 -4.69
CA VAL A 67 -13.88 -11.87 -4.05
C VAL A 67 -14.24 -10.67 -4.93
N PRO A 68 -15.52 -10.42 -5.26
CA PRO A 68 -15.90 -9.22 -6.00
C PRO A 68 -15.49 -7.94 -5.28
N ARG A 69 -14.99 -6.96 -6.03
CA ARG A 69 -14.52 -5.68 -5.48
C ARG A 69 -15.57 -4.94 -4.65
N ALA A 70 -16.85 -5.04 -5.05
CA ALA A 70 -17.96 -4.47 -4.29
C ALA A 70 -18.12 -5.12 -2.89
N THR A 71 -18.00 -6.45 -2.83
CA THR A 71 -18.04 -7.22 -1.57
C THR A 71 -16.87 -6.86 -0.67
N TRP A 72 -15.66 -6.76 -1.24
CA TRP A 72 -14.47 -6.33 -0.50
C TRP A 72 -14.65 -4.93 0.12
N ARG A 73 -15.18 -3.97 -0.64
CA ARG A 73 -15.47 -2.61 -0.13
C ARG A 73 -16.48 -2.62 1.02
N ALA A 74 -17.44 -3.54 1.01
CA ALA A 74 -18.37 -3.70 2.12
C ALA A 74 -17.68 -4.25 3.37
N TRP A 75 -16.74 -5.19 3.21
CA TRP A 75 -15.98 -5.78 4.32
C TRP A 75 -14.93 -4.85 4.92
N SER A 76 -14.25 -4.04 4.09
CA SER A 76 -13.18 -3.13 4.54
C SER A 76 -13.68 -1.93 5.34
N GLY A 77 -15.00 -1.79 5.51
CA GLY A 77 -15.63 -0.51 5.81
C GLY A 77 -15.52 0.43 4.59
N HIS A 78 -16.37 1.45 4.52
CA HIS A 78 -16.17 2.53 3.54
C HIS A 78 -14.74 3.06 3.72
N LEU A 79 -13.85 2.73 2.78
CA LEU A 79 -12.51 3.31 2.68
C LEU A 79 -12.72 4.81 2.41
N ALA A 80 -12.89 5.58 3.49
CA ALA A 80 -13.46 6.93 3.44
C ALA A 80 -12.52 7.96 2.81
N HIS A 81 -11.24 7.64 2.60
CA HIS A 81 -10.23 8.64 2.25
C HIS A 81 -9.25 8.24 1.13
N LYS A 82 -9.26 6.99 0.66
CA LYS A 82 -8.44 6.55 -0.49
C LYS A 82 -9.20 5.54 -1.31
N THR A 83 -9.20 5.71 -2.63
CA THR A 83 -9.76 4.68 -3.50
C THR A 83 -8.87 3.44 -3.43
N LEU A 84 -9.44 2.24 -3.57
CA LEU A 84 -8.65 1.01 -3.70
C LEU A 84 -7.61 1.12 -4.83
N ASP A 85 -7.92 1.93 -5.84
CA ASP A 85 -7.01 2.23 -6.95
C ASP A 85 -5.81 3.05 -6.46
N ASP A 86 -5.99 4.07 -5.59
CA ASP A 86 -4.86 4.79 -4.98
C ASP A 86 -3.93 3.87 -4.17
N LEU A 87 -4.48 2.85 -3.50
CA LEU A 87 -3.67 1.89 -2.74
C LEU A 87 -2.90 0.95 -3.65
N ALA A 88 -3.50 0.52 -4.76
CA ALA A 88 -2.83 -0.23 -5.78
C ALA A 88 -1.71 0.58 -6.44
N ASP A 89 -2.00 1.82 -6.85
CA ASP A 89 -1.08 2.64 -7.64
C ASP A 89 0.10 3.16 -6.80
N ARG A 90 -0.14 3.53 -5.54
CA ARG A 90 0.91 4.09 -4.67
C ARG A 90 1.72 3.05 -3.93
N PHE A 91 1.10 1.94 -3.54
CA PHE A 91 1.74 0.95 -2.66
C PHE A 91 1.84 -0.45 -3.30
N GLY A 92 1.39 -0.62 -4.54
CA GLY A 92 1.44 -1.92 -5.23
C GLY A 92 0.49 -2.96 -4.63
N MET A 93 -0.54 -2.53 -3.91
CA MET A 93 -1.50 -3.45 -3.28
C MET A 93 -2.25 -4.25 -4.38
N PRO A 94 -2.34 -5.60 -4.27
CA PRO A 94 -2.95 -6.45 -5.31
C PRO A 94 -4.49 -6.41 -5.27
N VAL A 95 -5.06 -5.23 -5.51
CA VAL A 95 -6.51 -4.97 -5.52
C VAL A 95 -7.01 -4.43 -6.87
N GLN A 96 -6.18 -4.49 -7.91
CA GLN A 96 -6.56 -4.10 -9.27
C GLN A 96 -7.49 -5.13 -9.90
N GLY A 97 -8.51 -4.65 -10.61
CA GLY A 97 -9.48 -5.50 -11.32
C GLY A 97 -10.88 -5.53 -10.68
N ALA A 98 -11.73 -6.41 -11.23
CA ALA A 98 -13.12 -6.57 -10.79
C ALA A 98 -13.26 -7.52 -9.58
N THR A 99 -12.31 -8.45 -9.44
CA THR A 99 -12.21 -9.39 -8.32
C THR A 99 -10.85 -9.22 -7.64
N ILE A 100 -10.82 -9.50 -6.35
CA ILE A 100 -9.66 -9.36 -5.48
C ILE A 100 -9.36 -10.73 -4.88
N ASP A 101 -8.09 -11.14 -4.98
CA ASP A 101 -7.57 -12.31 -4.28
C ASP A 101 -7.18 -11.90 -2.86
N VAL A 102 -7.94 -12.38 -1.88
CA VAL A 102 -7.72 -12.06 -0.47
C VAL A 102 -6.40 -12.63 0.04
N GLU A 103 -5.98 -13.80 -0.45
CA GLU A 103 -4.70 -14.39 -0.04
C GLU A 103 -3.53 -13.53 -0.51
N ALA A 104 -3.58 -13.06 -1.75
CA ALA A 104 -2.58 -12.15 -2.30
C ALA A 104 -2.50 -10.84 -1.50
N VAL A 105 -3.66 -10.26 -1.13
CA VAL A 105 -3.72 -9.04 -0.31
C VAL A 105 -3.14 -9.26 1.08
N VAL A 106 -3.46 -10.36 1.75
CA VAL A 106 -2.94 -10.66 3.09
C VAL A 106 -1.44 -10.91 3.05
N ARG A 107 -0.95 -11.65 2.04
CA ARG A 107 0.49 -11.88 1.85
C ARG A 107 1.23 -10.58 1.59
N TRP A 108 0.68 -9.73 0.72
CA TRP A 108 1.20 -8.39 0.47
C TRP A 108 1.23 -7.56 1.76
N LEU A 109 0.15 -7.56 2.56
CA LEU A 109 0.08 -6.82 3.81
C LEU A 109 1.16 -7.26 4.79
N TYR A 110 1.39 -8.57 4.96
CA TYR A 110 2.47 -9.06 5.82
C TYR A 110 3.87 -8.74 5.27
N GLY A 111 4.05 -8.71 3.95
CA GLY A 111 5.30 -8.23 3.34
C GLY A 111 5.52 -6.75 3.62
N PHE A 112 4.50 -5.94 3.35
CA PHE A 112 4.49 -4.51 3.59
C PHE A 112 4.76 -4.17 5.05
N LEU A 113 4.13 -4.87 6.01
CA LEU A 113 4.36 -4.67 7.45
C LEU A 113 5.72 -5.17 7.95
N ARG A 114 6.45 -5.98 7.16
CA ARG A 114 7.83 -6.37 7.49
C ARG A 114 8.84 -5.38 6.92
N GLU A 115 8.52 -4.74 5.81
CA GLU A 115 9.34 -3.72 5.17
C GLU A 115 9.15 -2.35 5.82
N VAL A 116 7.91 -2.01 6.15
CA VAL A 116 7.58 -0.89 7.01
C VAL A 116 7.78 -1.39 8.42
N ASP A 117 8.83 -0.92 9.10
CA ASP A 117 9.08 -1.19 10.50
C ASP A 117 7.97 -0.56 11.36
N VAL A 118 6.82 -1.24 11.43
CA VAL A 118 5.67 -0.80 12.22
C VAL A 118 5.97 -1.17 13.67
N PRO A 119 6.06 -0.19 14.59
CA PRO A 119 6.34 -0.47 15.98
C PRO A 119 5.22 -1.36 16.53
N GLY A 120 5.55 -2.61 16.84
CA GLY A 120 4.70 -3.45 17.67
C GLY A 120 4.72 -2.88 19.09
N ASP A 121 3.56 -2.83 19.73
CA ASP A 121 3.39 -2.37 21.13
C ASP A 121 4.25 -3.17 22.14
N ASP A 122 4.79 -4.32 21.73
CA ASP A 122 5.43 -5.29 22.62
C ASP A 122 6.87 -5.72 22.24
N GLY A 123 7.60 -4.99 21.40
CA GLY A 123 8.96 -5.42 21.03
C GLY A 123 9.89 -4.27 20.73
N GLU A 124 11.05 -4.24 21.40
CA GLU A 124 12.20 -3.35 21.17
C GLU A 124 12.35 -3.01 19.68
N ALA A 125 11.87 -1.82 19.31
CA ALA A 125 12.05 -1.30 17.97
C ALA A 125 13.54 -1.07 17.73
N ASP A 126 14.02 -1.53 16.57
CA ASP A 126 15.39 -1.32 16.14
C ASP A 126 15.71 0.18 16.22
N THR A 127 16.80 0.51 16.91
CA THR A 127 17.11 1.87 17.36
C THR A 127 17.17 2.87 16.19
N SER A 128 17.48 2.37 15.00
CA SER A 128 17.58 3.12 13.73
C SER A 128 16.26 3.74 13.24
N SER A 129 15.14 3.03 13.31
CA SER A 129 13.85 3.52 12.77
C SER A 129 13.25 4.60 13.66
N LEU A 130 13.41 4.45 14.99
CA LEU A 130 13.00 5.47 15.97
C LEU A 130 13.84 6.73 15.87
N GLU A 131 15.14 6.60 15.62
CA GLU A 131 16.03 7.74 15.37
C GLU A 131 15.64 8.51 14.10
N LEU A 132 15.27 7.80 13.03
CA LEU A 132 14.80 8.43 11.79
C LEU A 132 13.49 9.20 11.99
N ILE A 133 12.53 8.63 12.73
CA ILE A 133 11.26 9.30 13.05
C ILE A 133 11.50 10.52 13.94
N ARG A 134 12.41 10.44 14.92
CA ARG A 134 12.80 11.57 15.77
C ARG A 134 13.47 12.68 14.95
N HIS A 135 14.35 12.32 14.03
CA HIS A 135 15.00 13.26 13.11
C HIS A 135 13.98 14.02 12.27
N TRP A 136 13.04 13.33 11.62
CA TRP A 136 12.04 14.00 10.78
C TRP A 136 11.02 14.83 11.57
N ARG A 137 10.68 14.43 12.79
CA ARG A 137 9.88 15.28 13.70
C ARG A 137 10.63 16.55 14.08
N ALA A 138 11.90 16.43 14.47
CA ALA A 138 12.74 17.57 14.81
C ALA A 138 12.89 18.53 13.61
N LYS A 139 13.12 17.99 12.41
CA LYS A 139 13.21 18.77 11.16
C LYS A 139 11.93 19.55 10.86
N ARG A 140 10.77 18.91 11.07
CA ARG A 140 9.46 19.54 10.84
C ARG A 140 9.18 20.65 11.86
N GLU A 141 9.59 20.44 13.10
CA GLU A 141 9.47 21.42 14.17
C GLU A 141 10.42 22.61 13.94
N GLU A 142 11.65 22.36 13.50
CA GLU A 142 12.60 23.38 13.04
C GLU A 142 12.04 24.23 11.88
N LEU A 143 11.48 23.60 10.85
CA LEU A 143 10.84 24.32 9.74
C LEU A 143 9.65 25.15 10.20
N LYS A 144 8.89 24.66 11.17
CA LYS A 144 7.78 25.40 11.77
C LYS A 144 8.28 26.63 12.54
N TYR A 145 9.34 26.49 13.32
CA TYR A 145 10.00 27.63 13.99
C TYR A 145 10.55 28.64 12.99
N LEU A 146 11.18 28.21 11.90
CA LEU A 146 11.69 29.11 10.85
C LEU A 146 10.55 29.85 10.12
N HIS A 147 9.40 29.18 9.94
CA HIS A 147 8.21 29.80 9.37
C HIS A 147 7.59 30.83 10.32
N GLU A 148 7.44 30.49 11.60
CA GLU A 148 6.95 31.40 12.65
C GLU A 148 7.91 32.58 12.89
N ALA A 149 9.20 32.40 12.62
CA ALA A 149 10.22 33.47 12.65
C ALA A 149 10.30 34.30 11.35
N GLU A 150 9.37 34.12 10.41
CA GLU A 150 9.32 34.80 9.09
C GLU A 150 10.60 34.61 8.23
N GLN A 151 11.41 33.58 8.51
CA GLN A 151 12.63 33.30 7.75
C GLN A 151 12.39 32.45 6.51
N THR A 152 11.13 32.10 6.23
CA THR A 152 10.71 31.42 5.00
C THR A 152 9.80 32.33 4.19
N VAL A 153 10.06 32.46 2.90
CA VAL A 153 9.16 33.14 1.97
C VAL A 153 8.10 32.15 1.50
N SER A 154 6.83 32.54 1.47
CA SER A 154 5.78 31.68 0.93
C SER A 154 6.00 31.46 -0.57
N LEU A 155 5.71 30.26 -1.07
CA LEU A 155 5.84 29.97 -2.50
C LEU A 155 5.00 30.93 -3.36
N ALA A 156 3.81 31.30 -2.88
CA ALA A 156 2.93 32.26 -3.55
C ALA A 156 3.54 33.67 -3.63
N ASP A 157 4.33 34.09 -2.64
CA ASP A 157 5.04 35.38 -2.67
C ASP A 157 6.21 35.35 -3.65
N VAL A 158 6.92 34.21 -3.71
CA VAL A 158 7.98 33.98 -4.69
C VAL A 158 7.42 34.01 -6.12
N GLU A 159 6.31 33.32 -6.38
CA GLU A 159 5.62 33.33 -7.68
C GLU A 159 5.16 34.73 -8.09
N ARG A 160 4.58 35.49 -7.16
CA ARG A 160 4.19 36.90 -7.40
C ARG A 160 5.39 37.78 -7.71
N GLY A 161 6.49 37.62 -6.98
CA GLY A 161 7.74 38.33 -7.25
C GLY A 161 8.28 38.05 -8.65
N PHE A 162 8.27 36.79 -9.08
CA PHE A 162 8.70 36.40 -10.42
C PHE A 162 7.79 36.95 -11.52
N ALA A 163 6.48 37.02 -11.31
CA ALA A 163 5.56 37.64 -12.27
C ALA A 163 5.90 39.13 -12.50
N VAL A 164 6.24 39.87 -11.44
CA VAL A 164 6.67 41.28 -11.55
C VAL A 164 7.99 41.39 -12.31
N ILE A 165 8.96 40.53 -12.01
CA ILE A 165 10.25 40.51 -12.71
C ILE A 165 10.04 40.22 -14.21
N ALA A 166 9.22 39.22 -14.54
CA ALA A 166 8.91 38.88 -15.93
C ALA A 166 8.33 40.05 -16.71
N GLU A 167 7.44 40.84 -16.09
CA GLU A 167 6.85 42.02 -16.72
C GLU A 167 7.88 43.14 -16.98
N ILE A 168 8.78 43.38 -16.01
CA ILE A 168 9.89 44.34 -16.18
C ILE A 168 10.79 43.92 -17.35
N PHE A 169 11.14 42.63 -17.43
CA PHE A 169 11.96 42.11 -18.53
C PHE A 169 11.25 42.19 -19.89
N ARG A 170 9.94 41.94 -19.93
CA ARG A 170 9.15 42.07 -21.15
C ARG A 170 9.12 43.52 -21.63
N SER A 171 8.87 44.47 -20.74
CA SER A 171 8.89 45.90 -21.05
C SER A 171 10.28 46.38 -21.51
N ALA A 172 11.35 45.94 -20.83
CA ALA A 172 12.72 46.22 -21.25
C ALA A 172 13.04 45.62 -22.63
N GLY A 173 12.53 44.43 -22.93
CA GLY A 173 12.66 43.79 -24.25
C GLY A 173 11.94 44.54 -25.36
N GLU A 174 10.78 45.12 -25.08
CA GLU A 174 10.06 45.99 -26.02
C GLU A 174 10.82 47.30 -26.27
N ALA A 175 11.36 47.93 -25.23
CA ALA A 175 12.20 49.13 -25.35
C ALA A 175 13.48 48.88 -26.16
N VAL A 176 14.20 47.78 -25.86
CA VAL A 176 15.42 47.39 -26.58
C VAL A 176 15.11 47.06 -28.04
N ARG A 177 13.98 46.40 -28.32
CA ARG A 177 13.55 46.12 -29.69
C ARG A 177 13.23 47.40 -30.46
N SER A 178 12.61 48.38 -29.80
CA SER A 178 12.29 49.67 -30.39
C SER A 178 13.54 50.48 -30.74
N GLU A 179 14.58 50.45 -29.90
CA GLU A 179 15.80 51.24 -30.10
C GLU A 179 16.86 50.55 -30.98
N TYR A 180 17.02 49.23 -30.84
CA TYR A 180 18.13 48.47 -31.43
C TYR A 180 17.68 47.40 -32.44
N GLY A 181 16.37 47.31 -32.70
CA GLY A 181 15.78 46.38 -33.65
C GLY A 181 15.56 44.96 -33.11
N ASP A 182 14.94 44.13 -33.95
CA ASP A 182 14.48 42.78 -33.58
C ASP A 182 15.60 41.82 -33.16
N ALA A 183 16.83 42.03 -33.64
CA ALA A 183 17.97 41.18 -33.29
C ALA A 183 18.35 41.32 -31.81
N ALA A 184 18.36 42.54 -31.27
CA ALA A 184 18.66 42.80 -29.87
C ALA A 184 17.55 42.27 -28.93
N GLY A 185 16.28 42.40 -29.35
CA GLY A 185 15.14 41.86 -28.62
C GLY A 185 15.16 40.33 -28.50
N LYS A 186 15.63 39.62 -29.54
CA LYS A 186 15.78 38.15 -29.50
C LYS A 186 16.86 37.69 -28.52
N ILE A 187 17.98 38.40 -28.43
CA ILE A 187 19.05 38.06 -27.49
C ILE A 187 18.55 38.17 -26.04
N LEU A 188 17.84 39.26 -25.72
CA LEU A 188 17.30 39.46 -24.38
C LEU A 188 16.29 38.36 -23.99
N MET A 189 15.38 38.00 -24.90
CA MET A 189 14.39 36.95 -24.64
C MET A 189 15.02 35.57 -24.47
N ASN A 190 16.08 35.25 -25.23
CA ASN A 190 16.82 34.01 -25.05
C ASN A 190 17.51 33.96 -23.67
N CYS A 191 18.15 35.05 -23.24
CA CYS A 191 18.75 35.12 -21.91
C CYS A 191 17.72 34.98 -20.78
N TRP A 192 16.50 35.50 -20.97
CA TRP A 192 15.41 35.32 -20.00
C TRP A 192 14.95 33.86 -19.92
N GLN A 193 14.81 33.19 -21.06
CA GLN A 193 14.48 31.77 -21.09
C GLN A 193 15.54 30.92 -20.38
N ASP A 194 16.83 31.22 -20.60
CA ASP A 194 17.94 30.52 -19.91
C ASP A 194 17.87 30.69 -18.39
N VAL A 195 17.48 31.88 -17.90
CA VAL A 195 17.29 32.14 -16.46
C VAL A 195 16.12 31.33 -15.93
N ARG A 196 15.01 31.30 -16.63
CA ARG A 196 13.82 30.52 -16.26
C ARG A 196 14.14 29.02 -16.17
N ASP A 197 14.79 28.47 -17.19
CA ASP A 197 15.13 27.04 -17.22
C ASP A 197 16.07 26.66 -16.06
N ARG A 198 17.01 27.55 -15.70
CA ARG A 198 17.89 27.36 -14.52
C ARG A 198 17.14 27.42 -13.20
N LEU A 199 16.17 28.32 -13.07
CA LEU A 199 15.33 28.42 -11.88
C LEU A 199 14.46 27.16 -11.72
N ASP A 200 13.86 26.67 -12.81
CA ASP A 200 13.08 25.44 -12.80
C ASP A 200 13.92 24.25 -12.31
N VAL A 201 15.18 24.13 -12.75
CA VAL A 201 16.11 23.11 -12.23
C VAL A 201 16.44 23.32 -10.75
N MET A 202 16.75 24.55 -10.33
CA MET A 202 17.08 24.84 -8.93
C MET A 202 15.94 24.52 -7.96
N PHE A 203 14.69 24.72 -8.38
CA PHE A 203 13.52 24.45 -7.55
C PHE A 203 12.94 23.05 -7.74
N ALA A 204 13.23 22.35 -8.85
CA ALA A 204 12.86 20.95 -9.04
C ALA A 204 13.70 19.96 -8.19
N VAL A 205 14.91 20.35 -7.75
CA VAL A 205 15.86 19.48 -7.02
C VAL A 205 15.49 19.26 -5.54
N LYS A 206 14.25 19.51 -5.11
CA LYS A 206 13.81 19.20 -3.74
C LYS A 206 12.50 18.41 -3.70
N VAL A 207 12.55 17.21 -4.25
CA VAL A 207 11.66 16.09 -3.88
C VAL A 207 12.52 14.81 -3.82
N GLU A 208 13.42 14.74 -2.84
CA GLU A 208 13.98 13.47 -2.33
C GLU A 208 13.82 13.45 -0.81
#